data_AF-A0A662UNU6-F1
#
_entry.id   AF-A0A662UNU6-F1
#
_cell.length_a   1.000
_cell.length_b   1.000
_cell.length_c   1.000
_cell.angle_alpha   90.00
_cell.angle_beta   90.00
_cell.angle_gamma   90.00
#
_symmetry.space_group_name_H-M   'P 1'
#
loop_
_entity.id
_entity.type
_entity.pdbx_description
1 polymer ?
#
loop_
_entity_poly.entity_id
_entity_poly.type
_entity_poly.pdbx_seq_one_letter_code
_entity_poly.pdbx_strand_id
1 'polypeptide(L)'
;MQVTELILRNLVSLSRYEYRDRAIHRVHPVAKIALVAVSLGIAIAMDCSDVLLALAVLATLAVYSLGLGRVASLTLSVLVVFAPMVLFVYLYSLVALGFSTEVLASATASIAVALARIVVMVLSFSILLLTTRPQSIARVLNRARVPYVYVYGVVMALRLILVLISDMQEIYMVQRIRGLKTPKGLVSRIKSYLALFIPMVISALNRADELSLSLELKGFGYKPVRSYLYVEEVGLADIALVSLTIGLLFITLLL
;
A
#
# COMPACT_ATOMS: atom_id res chain seq x y z
N MET A 1 11.03 -21.55 -12.68
CA MET A 1 9.82 -21.72 -13.51
C MET A 1 8.56 -21.67 -12.66
N GLN A 2 8.47 -22.46 -11.58
CA GLN A 2 7.38 -22.35 -10.59
C GLN A 2 7.29 -20.96 -9.93
N VAL A 3 8.41 -20.31 -9.60
CA VAL A 3 8.43 -18.99 -8.96
C VAL A 3 7.79 -17.89 -9.83
N THR A 4 7.99 -17.93 -11.15
CA THR A 4 7.45 -16.91 -12.07
C THR A 4 5.94 -17.08 -12.27
N GLU A 5 5.47 -18.33 -12.39
CA GLU A 5 4.02 -18.61 -12.40
C GLU A 5 3.36 -18.29 -11.05
N LEU A 6 4.05 -18.52 -9.93
CA LEU A 6 3.57 -18.17 -8.59
C LEU A 6 3.45 -16.65 -8.41
N ILE A 7 4.43 -15.88 -8.87
CA ILE A 7 4.41 -14.41 -8.86
C ILE A 7 3.29 -13.88 -9.76
N LEU A 8 3.13 -14.41 -10.97
CA LEU A 8 2.07 -14.00 -11.90
C LEU A 8 0.68 -14.34 -11.36
N ARG A 9 0.51 -15.53 -10.76
CA ARG A 9 -0.77 -15.95 -10.15
C ARG A 9 -1.11 -15.08 -8.93
N ASN A 10 -0.12 -14.71 -8.12
CA ASN A 10 -0.29 -13.78 -6.99
C ASN A 10 -0.55 -12.33 -7.44
N LEU A 11 0.06 -11.87 -8.54
CA LEU A 11 -0.22 -10.54 -9.09
C LEU A 11 -1.65 -10.41 -9.65
N VAL A 12 -2.22 -11.51 -10.16
CA VAL A 12 -3.63 -11.55 -10.60
C VAL A 12 -4.62 -11.80 -9.47
N SER A 13 -4.21 -12.47 -8.38
CA SER A 13 -5.02 -12.45 -7.16
C SER A 13 -5.00 -11.07 -6.49
N LEU A 14 -3.92 -10.29 -6.64
CA LEU A 14 -3.88 -8.87 -6.22
C LEU A 14 -4.76 -7.97 -7.09
N SER A 15 -4.97 -8.29 -8.38
CA SER A 15 -5.92 -7.55 -9.23
C SER A 15 -7.38 -7.88 -8.89
N ARG A 16 -7.64 -9.08 -8.37
CA ARG A 16 -8.90 -9.39 -7.68
C ARG A 16 -8.88 -8.79 -6.28
N TYR A 17 -9.14 -7.50 -6.22
CA TYR A 17 -9.51 -6.85 -4.97
C TYR A 17 -10.74 -7.58 -4.39
N GLU A 18 -10.50 -8.49 -3.43
CA GLU A 18 -11.56 -9.12 -2.64
C GLU A 18 -12.19 -8.05 -1.76
N TYR A 19 -13.20 -7.37 -2.31
CA TYR A 19 -14.05 -6.48 -1.54
C TYR A 19 -14.84 -7.31 -0.53
N ARG A 20 -14.31 -7.46 0.68
CA ARG A 20 -15.11 -7.92 1.83
C ARG A 20 -15.79 -6.70 2.43
N ASP A 21 -17.10 -6.61 2.25
CA ASP A 21 -17.96 -5.63 2.91
C ASP A 21 -17.79 -5.76 4.44
N ARG A 22 -16.99 -4.88 5.02
CA ARG A 22 -16.94 -4.60 6.46
C ARG A 22 -17.16 -3.11 6.67
N ALA A 23 -17.73 -2.71 7.81
CA ALA A 23 -18.10 -1.33 8.13
C ALA A 23 -16.99 -0.29 7.86
N ILE A 24 -15.72 -0.66 8.07
CA ILE A 24 -14.55 0.19 7.81
C ILE A 24 -14.32 0.49 6.33
N HIS A 25 -14.73 -0.37 5.40
CA HIS A 25 -14.58 -0.11 3.96
C HIS A 25 -15.49 1.03 3.49
N ARG A 26 -16.56 1.33 4.24
CA ARG A 26 -17.52 2.40 3.92
C ARG A 26 -17.12 3.76 4.47
N VAL A 27 -16.08 3.81 5.32
CA VAL A 27 -15.59 5.05 5.93
C VAL A 27 -14.89 5.93 4.90
N HIS A 28 -15.08 7.24 5.01
CA HIS A 28 -14.54 8.28 4.16
C HIS A 28 -13.01 8.18 4.06
N PRO A 29 -12.45 8.20 2.83
CA PRO A 29 -11.00 8.10 2.62
C PRO A 29 -10.20 9.19 3.32
N VAL A 30 -10.75 10.40 3.46
CA VAL A 30 -10.07 11.51 4.14
C VAL A 30 -9.81 11.17 5.61
N ALA A 31 -10.81 10.61 6.29
CA ALA A 31 -10.68 10.22 7.70
C ALA A 31 -9.61 9.13 7.88
N LYS A 32 -9.53 8.17 6.95
CA LYS A 32 -8.48 7.13 6.96
C LYS A 32 -7.09 7.71 6.72
N ILE A 33 -6.96 8.62 5.76
CA ILE A 33 -5.68 9.29 5.48
C ILE A 33 -5.24 10.11 6.69
N ALA A 34 -6.16 10.85 7.32
CA ALA A 34 -5.88 11.60 8.54
C ALA A 34 -5.42 10.68 9.67
N LEU A 35 -6.08 9.54 9.89
CA LEU A 35 -5.69 8.55 10.89
C LEU A 35 -4.26 8.05 10.67
N VAL A 36 -3.91 7.72 9.43
CA VAL A 36 -2.59 7.21 9.07
C VAL A 36 -1.53 8.30 9.17
N ALA A 37 -1.85 9.54 8.81
CA ALA A 37 -0.93 10.67 8.94
C ALA A 37 -0.65 11.00 10.42
N VAL A 38 -1.67 11.00 11.26
CA VAL A 38 -1.53 11.24 12.71
C VAL A 38 -0.77 10.08 13.36
N SER A 39 -1.10 8.83 13.05
CA SER A 39 -0.38 7.68 13.62
C SER A 39 1.09 7.64 13.19
N LEU A 40 1.39 8.03 11.95
CA LEU A 40 2.76 8.16 11.47
C LEU A 40 3.49 9.32 12.15
N GLY A 41 2.83 10.45 12.34
CA GLY A 41 3.37 11.60 13.06
C GLY A 41 3.76 11.24 14.49
N ILE A 42 2.89 10.53 15.20
CA ILE A 42 3.16 10.05 16.57
C ILE A 42 4.33 9.06 16.58
N ALA A 43 4.38 8.14 15.60
CA ALA A 43 5.47 7.17 15.51
C ALA A 43 6.86 7.82 15.29
N ILE A 44 6.91 9.00 14.66
CA ILE A 44 8.15 9.72 14.38
C ILE A 44 8.54 10.68 15.51
N ALA A 45 7.58 11.44 16.03
CA ALA A 45 7.84 12.58 16.89
C ALA A 45 7.92 12.26 18.40
N MET A 46 7.36 11.13 18.85
CA MET A 46 7.07 10.91 20.27
C MET A 46 7.80 9.72 20.90
N ASP A 47 7.79 9.69 22.23
CA ASP A 47 8.47 8.73 23.10
C ASP A 47 7.77 7.36 23.19
N CYS A 48 8.36 6.45 23.98
CA CYS A 48 7.98 5.03 24.06
C CYS A 48 6.49 4.78 24.38
N SER A 49 5.90 5.55 25.30
CA SER A 49 4.51 5.37 25.76
C SER A 49 3.48 5.65 24.66
N ASP A 50 3.71 6.69 23.86
CA ASP A 50 2.75 7.13 22.84
C ASP A 50 2.77 6.23 21.61
N VAL A 51 3.95 5.70 21.26
CA VAL A 51 4.10 4.70 20.20
C VAL A 51 3.33 3.43 20.54
N LEU A 52 3.36 2.99 21.81
CA LEU A 52 2.64 1.80 22.25
C LEU A 52 1.11 1.98 22.19
N LEU A 53 0.62 3.17 22.58
CA LEU A 53 -0.79 3.52 22.50
C LEU A 53 -1.26 3.59 21.03
N ALA A 54 -0.48 4.24 20.15
CA ALA A 54 -0.76 4.27 18.72
C ALA A 54 -0.78 2.85 18.12
N LEU A 55 0.15 1.99 18.52
CA LEU A 55 0.20 0.59 18.09
C LEU A 55 -1.04 -0.19 18.55
N ALA A 56 -1.48 -0.03 19.80
CA ALA A 56 -2.66 -0.71 20.33
C ALA A 56 -3.95 -0.30 19.59
N VAL A 57 -4.12 1.00 19.34
CA VAL A 57 -5.29 1.51 18.59
C VAL A 57 -5.26 1.04 17.13
N LEU A 58 -4.10 1.06 16.48
CA LEU A 58 -3.97 0.56 15.11
C LEU A 58 -4.13 -0.96 15.03
N ALA A 59 -3.62 -1.72 15.99
CA ALA A 59 -3.77 -3.16 16.02
C ALA A 59 -5.23 -3.57 16.20
N THR A 60 -5.99 -2.88 17.07
CA THR A 60 -7.44 -3.15 17.23
C THR A 60 -8.22 -2.79 15.96
N LEU A 61 -7.93 -1.65 15.33
CA LEU A 61 -8.50 -1.28 14.03
C LEU A 61 -8.10 -2.23 12.89
N ALA A 62 -6.85 -2.68 12.86
CA ALA A 62 -6.33 -3.64 11.89
C ALA A 62 -7.04 -4.99 12.04
N VAL A 63 -7.19 -5.47 13.28
CA VAL A 63 -7.88 -6.74 13.58
C VAL A 63 -9.36 -6.65 13.18
N TYR A 64 -10.01 -5.53 13.47
CA TYR A 64 -11.41 -5.30 13.08
C TYR A 64 -11.59 -5.16 11.56
N SER A 65 -10.66 -4.50 10.86
CA SER A 65 -10.70 -4.29 9.39
C SER A 65 -10.31 -5.52 8.58
N LEU A 66 -9.19 -6.16 8.91
CA LEU A 66 -8.50 -7.14 8.07
C LEU A 66 -8.66 -8.58 8.57
N GLY A 67 -9.07 -8.76 9.84
CA GLY A 67 -9.11 -10.04 10.52
C GLY A 67 -7.75 -10.48 11.05
N LEU A 68 -7.73 -11.20 12.19
CA LEU A 68 -6.51 -11.56 12.91
C LEU A 68 -5.45 -12.26 12.04
N GLY A 69 -5.86 -13.17 11.15
CA GLY A 69 -4.91 -13.95 10.35
C GLY A 69 -4.06 -13.11 9.39
N ARG A 70 -4.63 -12.06 8.78
CA ARG A 70 -3.91 -11.21 7.84
C ARG A 70 -3.02 -10.19 8.56
N VAL A 71 -3.47 -9.68 9.70
CA VAL A 71 -2.65 -8.83 10.58
C VAL A 71 -1.45 -9.61 11.10
N ALA A 72 -1.66 -10.83 11.62
CA ALA A 72 -0.60 -11.70 12.10
C ALA A 72 0.42 -12.04 11.00
N SER A 73 -0.05 -12.31 9.78
CA SER A 73 0.83 -12.55 8.63
C SER A 73 1.66 -11.32 8.29
N LEU A 74 1.07 -10.11 8.28
CA LEU A 74 1.79 -8.87 8.00
C LEU A 74 2.82 -8.57 9.08
N THR A 75 2.45 -8.67 10.36
CA THR A 75 3.39 -8.47 11.47
C THR A 75 4.53 -9.48 11.45
N LEU A 76 4.24 -10.75 11.09
CA LEU A 76 5.26 -11.77 10.96
C LEU A 76 6.21 -11.49 9.79
N SER A 77 5.69 -11.10 8.63
CA SER A 77 6.53 -10.72 7.48
C SER A 77 7.44 -9.55 7.80
N VAL A 78 6.94 -8.53 8.49
CA VAL A 78 7.75 -7.39 8.96
C VAL A 78 8.83 -7.88 9.92
N LEU A 79 8.46 -8.69 10.92
CA LEU A 79 9.41 -9.22 11.89
C LEU A 79 10.54 -10.00 11.20
N VAL A 80 10.23 -10.86 10.23
CA VAL A 80 11.24 -11.66 9.50
C VAL A 80 12.18 -10.78 8.68
N VAL A 81 11.65 -9.74 8.01
CA VAL A 81 12.46 -8.83 7.18
C VAL A 81 13.38 -7.95 8.03
N PHE A 82 12.89 -7.47 9.17
CA PHE A 82 13.65 -6.55 10.04
C PHE A 82 14.44 -7.25 11.16
N ALA A 83 14.19 -8.53 11.42
CA ALA A 83 14.96 -9.35 12.36
C ALA A 83 16.50 -9.25 12.19
N PRO A 84 17.08 -9.37 10.98
CA PRO A 84 18.53 -9.27 10.82
C PRO A 84 19.06 -7.87 11.13
N MET A 85 18.30 -6.82 10.81
CA MET A 85 18.65 -5.44 11.14
C MET A 85 18.62 -5.20 12.66
N VAL A 86 17.61 -5.72 13.35
CA VAL A 86 17.49 -5.63 14.80
C VAL A 86 18.61 -6.38 15.51
N LEU A 87 18.91 -7.60 15.04
CA LEU A 87 20.01 -8.41 15.56
C LEU A 87 21.34 -7.68 15.38
N PHE A 88 21.56 -7.04 14.23
CA PHE A 88 22.76 -6.26 13.96
C PHE A 88 22.91 -5.07 14.93
N VAL A 89 21.84 -4.31 15.17
CA VAL A 89 21.84 -3.19 16.13
C VAL A 89 22.12 -3.68 17.55
N TYR A 90 21.52 -4.80 17.96
CA TYR A 90 21.76 -5.41 19.26
C TYR A 90 23.22 -5.83 19.45
N LEU A 91 23.77 -6.54 18.47
CA LEU A 91 25.18 -6.97 18.48
C LEU A 91 26.14 -5.79 18.46
N TYR A 92 25.84 -4.74 17.67
CA TYR A 92 26.62 -3.52 17.65
C TYR A 92 26.63 -2.84 19.03
N SER A 93 25.47 -2.72 19.67
CA SER A 93 25.37 -2.12 21.01
C SER A 93 26.18 -2.89 22.06
N LEU A 94 26.19 -4.23 21.98
CA LEU A 94 26.99 -5.10 22.84
C LEU A 94 28.50 -4.89 22.66
N VAL A 95 28.94 -4.76 21.41
CA VAL A 95 30.37 -4.58 21.07
C VAL A 95 30.86 -3.16 21.36
N ALA A 96 30.03 -2.15 21.11
CA ALA A 96 30.44 -0.74 21.22
C ALA A 96 30.41 -0.20 22.66
N LEU A 97 29.44 -0.62 23.48
CA LEU A 97 29.22 -0.07 24.83
C LEU A 97 29.60 -1.04 25.96
N GLY A 98 29.99 -2.28 25.63
CA GLY A 98 30.40 -3.31 26.58
C GLY A 98 29.24 -4.01 27.28
N PHE A 99 29.58 -4.99 28.14
CA PHE A 99 28.61 -5.80 28.88
C PHE A 99 28.30 -5.17 30.25
N SER A 100 27.47 -4.14 30.28
CA SER A 100 26.83 -3.67 31.52
C SER A 100 25.33 -3.93 31.47
N THR A 101 24.73 -4.20 32.64
CA THR A 101 23.29 -4.47 32.77
C THR A 101 22.44 -3.27 32.35
N GLU A 102 22.94 -2.04 32.58
CA GLU A 102 22.30 -0.80 32.17
C GLU A 102 22.35 -0.59 30.65
N VAL A 103 23.48 -0.93 30.00
CA VAL A 103 23.59 -0.89 28.54
C VAL A 103 22.66 -1.93 27.91
N LEU A 104 22.53 -3.12 28.51
CA LEU A 104 21.63 -4.15 27.98
C LEU A 104 20.15 -3.77 28.11
N ALA A 105 19.76 -3.14 29.23
CA ALA A 105 18.40 -2.65 29.43
C ALA A 105 18.06 -1.49 28.47
N SER A 106 18.97 -0.55 28.28
CA SER A 106 18.77 0.58 27.36
C SER A 106 18.76 0.15 25.88
N ALA A 107 19.61 -0.80 25.49
CA ALA A 107 19.63 -1.39 24.15
C ALA A 107 18.34 -2.17 23.84
N THR A 108 17.84 -2.98 24.77
CA THR A 108 16.60 -3.75 24.57
C THR A 108 15.37 -2.84 24.49
N ALA A 109 15.30 -1.78 25.31
CA ALA A 109 14.22 -0.81 25.26
C ALA A 109 14.21 -0.02 23.94
N SER A 110 15.37 0.47 23.49
CA SER A 110 15.48 1.20 22.21
C SER A 110 15.13 0.34 20.99
N ILE A 111 15.54 -0.93 21.00
CA ILE A 111 15.15 -1.91 19.98
C ILE A 111 13.65 -2.18 19.99
N ALA A 112 13.05 -2.36 21.17
CA ALA A 112 11.61 -2.60 21.29
C ALA A 112 10.80 -1.43 20.74
N VAL A 113 11.22 -0.19 21.02
CA VAL A 113 10.60 1.03 20.48
C VAL A 113 10.79 1.10 18.96
N ALA A 114 11.98 0.83 18.44
CA ALA A 114 12.24 0.84 17.01
C ALA A 114 11.38 -0.18 16.25
N LEU A 115 11.25 -1.40 16.80
CA LEU A 115 10.37 -2.43 16.25
C LEU A 115 8.89 -2.00 16.30
N ALA A 116 8.43 -1.46 17.43
CA ALA A 116 7.07 -0.97 17.56
C ALA A 116 6.76 0.12 16.51
N ARG A 117 7.68 1.06 16.30
CA ARG A 117 7.56 2.11 15.26
C ARG A 117 7.42 1.52 13.86
N ILE A 118 8.28 0.57 13.49
CA ILE A 118 8.21 -0.09 12.17
C ILE A 118 6.86 -0.81 12.00
N VAL A 119 6.39 -1.51 13.03
CA VAL A 119 5.11 -2.21 12.98
C VAL A 119 3.95 -1.21 12.83
N VAL A 120 3.97 -0.10 13.57
CA VAL A 120 2.97 0.99 13.44
C VAL A 120 2.93 1.54 12.01
N MET A 121 4.09 1.83 11.43
CA MET A 121 4.19 2.37 10.06
C MET A 121 3.61 1.40 9.04
N VAL A 122 4.03 0.13 9.11
CA VAL A 122 3.59 -0.88 8.14
C VAL A 122 2.10 -1.18 8.31
N LEU A 123 1.59 -1.32 9.54
CA LEU A 123 0.16 -1.56 9.78
C LEU A 123 -0.69 -0.38 9.31
N SER A 124 -0.31 0.86 9.63
CA SER A 124 -1.04 2.06 9.18
C SER A 124 -1.13 2.12 7.66
N PHE A 125 0.00 1.93 6.97
CA PHE A 125 0.03 1.96 5.52
C PHE A 125 -0.73 0.78 4.88
N SER A 126 -0.63 -0.42 5.46
CA SER A 126 -1.35 -1.60 5.01
C SER A 126 -2.87 -1.43 5.14
N ILE A 127 -3.35 -0.86 6.24
CA ILE A 127 -4.77 -0.52 6.42
C ILE A 127 -5.20 0.45 5.32
N LEU A 128 -4.42 1.50 5.04
CA LEU A 128 -4.75 2.48 4.01
C LEU A 128 -4.88 1.83 2.63
N LEU A 129 -3.87 1.08 2.21
CA LEU A 129 -3.82 0.47 0.88
C LEU A 129 -4.91 -0.60 0.68
N LEU A 130 -5.19 -1.40 1.71
CA LEU A 130 -6.16 -2.50 1.60
C LEU A 130 -7.60 -2.01 1.73
N THR A 131 -7.87 -0.98 2.54
CA THR A 131 -9.24 -0.50 2.80
C THR A 131 -9.67 0.69 1.94
N THR A 132 -8.75 1.28 1.16
CA THR A 132 -9.02 2.47 0.35
C THR A 132 -8.85 2.17 -1.13
N ARG A 133 -9.92 2.38 -1.91
CA ARG A 133 -9.86 2.25 -3.36
C ARG A 133 -9.09 3.44 -3.96
N PRO A 134 -8.23 3.25 -4.97
CA PRO A 134 -7.51 4.35 -5.63
C PRO A 134 -8.43 5.45 -6.17
N GLN A 135 -9.63 5.07 -6.62
CA GLN A 135 -10.66 5.99 -7.11
C GLN A 135 -11.20 6.93 -6.03
N SER A 136 -11.18 6.50 -4.77
CA SER A 136 -11.63 7.34 -3.65
C SER A 136 -10.56 8.37 -3.27
N ILE A 137 -9.28 7.99 -3.30
CA ILE A 137 -8.15 8.93 -3.12
C ILE A 137 -8.20 10.03 -4.18
N ALA A 138 -8.47 9.66 -5.43
CA ALA A 138 -8.61 10.62 -6.52
C ALA A 138 -9.74 11.64 -6.28
N ARG A 139 -10.89 11.21 -5.75
CA ARG A 139 -11.99 12.12 -5.41
C ARG A 139 -11.60 13.11 -4.32
N VAL A 140 -10.86 12.67 -3.31
CA VAL A 140 -10.29 13.56 -2.27
C VAL A 140 -9.37 14.59 -2.89
N LEU A 141 -8.47 14.16 -3.79
CA LEU A 141 -7.50 15.04 -4.42
C LEU A 141 -8.18 16.10 -5.30
N ASN A 142 -9.27 15.75 -5.98
CA ASN A 142 -10.06 16.71 -6.73
C ASN A 142 -10.82 17.71 -5.83
N ARG A 143 -11.27 17.29 -4.63
CA ARG A 143 -11.84 18.22 -3.64
C ARG A 143 -10.78 19.18 -3.08
N ALA A 144 -9.51 18.77 -3.03
CA ALA A 144 -8.38 19.60 -2.66
C ALA A 144 -7.95 20.62 -3.75
N ARG A 145 -8.83 20.93 -4.72
CA ARG A 145 -8.62 21.84 -5.86
C ARG A 145 -7.52 21.43 -6.84
N VAL A 146 -7.07 20.18 -6.83
CA VAL A 146 -6.19 19.68 -7.89
C VAL A 146 -7.00 19.53 -9.19
N PRO A 147 -6.52 20.04 -10.33
CA PRO A 147 -7.25 19.92 -11.60
C PRO A 147 -7.55 18.46 -11.94
N TYR A 148 -8.81 18.17 -12.28
CA TYR A 148 -9.30 16.80 -12.46
C TYR A 148 -8.53 16.00 -13.53
N VAL A 149 -7.89 16.69 -14.48
CA VAL A 149 -7.09 16.08 -15.55
C VAL A 149 -5.93 15.29 -14.96
N TYR A 150 -5.20 15.87 -13.99
CA TYR A 150 -4.08 15.18 -13.33
C TYR A 150 -4.55 14.01 -12.49
N VAL A 151 -5.60 14.24 -11.69
CA VAL A 151 -6.19 13.24 -10.82
C VAL A 151 -6.67 12.03 -11.62
N TYR A 152 -7.39 12.27 -12.71
CA TYR A 152 -7.91 11.22 -13.57
C TYR A 152 -6.80 10.50 -14.34
N GLY A 153 -5.79 11.23 -14.80
CA GLY A 153 -4.61 10.66 -15.45
C GLY A 153 -3.90 9.62 -14.56
N VAL A 154 -3.67 9.94 -13.29
CA VAL A 154 -3.05 8.99 -12.33
C VAL A 154 -3.92 7.75 -12.13
N VAL A 155 -5.24 7.91 -11.95
CA VAL A 155 -6.15 6.76 -11.79
C VAL A 155 -6.20 5.89 -13.03
N MET A 156 -6.22 6.49 -14.22
CA MET A 156 -6.20 5.74 -15.48
C MET A 156 -4.87 5.03 -15.68
N ALA A 157 -3.74 5.66 -15.36
CA ALA A 157 -2.43 5.01 -15.40
C ALA A 157 -2.37 3.78 -14.48
N LEU A 158 -2.83 3.90 -13.23
CA LEU A 158 -2.93 2.76 -12.31
C LEU A 158 -3.82 1.64 -12.87
N ARG A 159 -4.98 1.99 -13.44
CA ARG A 159 -5.87 1.01 -14.08
C ARG A 159 -5.20 0.33 -15.26
N LEU A 160 -4.50 1.09 -16.11
CA LEU A 160 -3.79 0.57 -17.27
C LEU A 160 -2.72 -0.43 -16.84
N ILE A 161 -1.95 -0.15 -15.79
CA ILE A 161 -0.98 -1.09 -15.22
C ILE A 161 -1.66 -2.41 -14.82
N LEU A 162 -2.83 -2.35 -14.16
CA LEU A 162 -3.56 -3.56 -13.78
C LEU A 162 -4.03 -4.39 -14.98
N VAL A 163 -4.47 -3.73 -16.06
CA VAL A 163 -4.85 -4.40 -17.32
C VAL A 163 -3.63 -4.99 -18.03
N LEU A 164 -2.51 -4.28 -18.02
CA LEU A 164 -1.27 -4.77 -18.62
C LEU A 164 -0.72 -6.01 -17.92
N ILE A 165 -0.96 -6.18 -16.62
CA ILE A 165 -0.60 -7.40 -15.89
C ILE A 165 -1.39 -8.61 -16.42
N SER A 166 -2.67 -8.47 -16.74
CA SER A 166 -3.44 -9.55 -17.37
C SER A 166 -2.97 -9.83 -18.80
N ASP A 167 -2.72 -8.79 -19.60
CA ASP A 167 -2.23 -8.94 -20.98
C ASP A 167 -0.86 -9.63 -21.01
N MET A 168 0.03 -9.28 -20.07
CA MET A 168 1.34 -9.92 -19.91
C MET A 168 1.22 -11.44 -19.76
N GLN A 169 0.19 -11.93 -19.06
CA GLN A 169 -0.03 -13.38 -18.91
C GLN A 169 -0.45 -14.02 -20.22
N GLU A 170 -1.37 -13.39 -20.95
CA GLU A 170 -1.81 -13.88 -22.25
C GLU A 170 -0.65 -13.91 -23.24
N ILE A 171 0.11 -12.81 -23.34
CA ILE A 171 1.31 -12.70 -24.16
C ILE A 171 2.32 -13.79 -23.77
N TYR A 172 2.54 -14.01 -22.47
CA TYR A 172 3.44 -15.06 -22.00
C TYR A 172 2.99 -16.45 -22.46
N MET A 173 1.69 -16.77 -22.36
CA MET A 173 1.16 -18.06 -22.82
C MET A 173 1.28 -18.22 -24.34
N VAL A 174 0.96 -17.18 -25.12
CA VAL A 174 1.10 -17.19 -26.58
C VAL A 174 2.56 -17.38 -26.99
N GLN A 175 3.50 -16.67 -26.36
CA GLN A 175 4.93 -16.82 -26.66
C GLN A 175 5.47 -18.19 -26.25
N ARG A 176 4.94 -18.78 -25.17
CA ARG A 176 5.27 -20.16 -24.77
C ARG A 176 4.83 -21.18 -25.83
N ILE A 177 3.64 -20.99 -26.43
CA ILE A 177 3.18 -21.81 -27.56
C ILE A 177 4.07 -21.60 -28.80
N ARG A 178 4.51 -20.36 -29.07
CA ARG A 178 5.47 -20.03 -30.15
C ARG A 178 6.90 -20.53 -29.91
N GLY A 179 7.12 -21.32 -28.85
CA GLY A 179 8.40 -21.98 -28.59
C GLY A 179 9.36 -21.16 -27.73
N LEU A 180 8.87 -20.20 -26.94
CA LEU A 180 9.66 -19.53 -25.91
C LEU A 180 10.11 -20.57 -24.86
N LYS A 181 11.33 -21.07 -25.02
CA LYS A 181 11.96 -22.03 -24.10
C LYS A 181 12.46 -21.33 -22.84
N THR A 182 12.53 -22.08 -21.74
CA THR A 182 13.14 -21.61 -20.49
C THR A 182 14.57 -21.16 -20.76
N PRO A 183 14.92 -19.89 -20.47
CA PRO A 183 16.20 -19.34 -20.87
C PRO A 183 17.36 -20.06 -20.16
N LYS A 184 18.38 -20.45 -20.93
CA LYS A 184 19.64 -20.99 -20.41
C LYS A 184 20.75 -19.96 -20.68
N GLY A 185 21.29 -19.36 -19.61
CA GLY A 185 22.30 -18.30 -19.70
C GLY A 185 21.74 -16.88 -19.77
N LEU A 186 22.60 -15.88 -19.49
CA LEU A 186 22.24 -14.45 -19.40
C LEU A 186 21.69 -13.89 -20.72
N VAL A 187 22.35 -14.18 -21.84
CA VAL A 187 21.97 -13.67 -23.17
C VAL A 187 20.60 -14.21 -23.62
N SER A 188 20.36 -15.51 -23.41
CA SER A 188 19.06 -16.12 -23.69
C SER A 188 17.96 -15.50 -22.85
N ARG A 189 18.26 -15.10 -21.60
CA ARG A 189 17.31 -14.48 -20.68
C ARG A 189 16.88 -13.10 -21.16
N ILE A 190 17.83 -12.28 -21.60
CA ILE A 190 17.55 -10.95 -22.16
C ILE A 190 16.69 -11.08 -23.43
N LYS A 191 17.05 -11.99 -24.34
CA LYS A 191 16.25 -12.22 -25.56
C LYS A 191 14.83 -12.68 -25.25
N SER A 192 14.66 -13.55 -24.25
CA SER A 192 13.34 -13.98 -23.77
C SER A 192 12.53 -12.82 -23.18
N TYR A 193 13.17 -11.91 -22.42
CA TYR A 193 12.48 -10.73 -21.91
C TYR A 193 12.06 -9.77 -23.02
N LEU A 194 12.92 -9.52 -24.01
CA LEU A 194 12.57 -8.69 -25.15
C LEU A 194 11.38 -9.25 -25.95
N ALA A 195 11.31 -10.57 -26.12
CA ALA A 195 10.20 -11.24 -26.81
C ALA A 195 8.85 -11.06 -26.10
N LEU A 196 8.84 -10.82 -24.79
CA LEU A 196 7.64 -10.54 -23.99
C LEU A 196 7.37 -9.04 -23.87
N PHE A 197 8.42 -8.24 -23.73
CA PHE A 197 8.35 -6.81 -23.49
C PHE A 197 7.87 -6.04 -24.73
N ILE A 198 8.37 -6.37 -25.93
CA ILE A 198 8.01 -5.67 -27.16
C ILE A 198 6.49 -5.76 -27.44
N PRO A 199 5.84 -6.95 -27.44
CA PRO A 199 4.40 -7.03 -27.63
C PRO A 199 3.59 -6.31 -26.55
N MET A 200 4.08 -6.31 -25.30
CA MET A 200 3.41 -5.63 -24.19
C MET A 200 3.43 -4.11 -24.36
N VAL A 201 4.56 -3.53 -24.78
CA VAL A 201 4.67 -2.09 -25.04
C VAL A 201 3.74 -1.69 -26.18
N ILE A 202 3.68 -2.47 -27.26
CA ILE A 202 2.76 -2.21 -28.38
C ILE A 202 1.30 -2.26 -27.90
N SER A 203 0.91 -3.26 -27.11
CA SER A 203 -0.43 -3.34 -26.51
C SER A 203 -0.74 -2.12 -25.63
N ALA A 204 0.22 -1.69 -24.81
CA ALA A 204 0.07 -0.52 -23.94
C ALA A 204 -0.14 0.78 -24.74
N LEU A 205 0.59 0.98 -25.83
CA LEU A 205 0.45 2.13 -26.71
C LEU A 205 -0.93 2.15 -27.39
N ASN A 206 -1.34 1.03 -27.99
CA ASN A 206 -2.66 0.93 -28.63
C ASN A 206 -3.79 1.22 -27.63
N ARG A 207 -3.70 0.69 -26.41
CA ARG A 207 -4.69 0.97 -25.36
C ARG A 207 -4.68 2.45 -24.94
N ALA A 208 -3.51 3.08 -24.88
CA ALA A 208 -3.43 4.50 -24.55
C ALA A 208 -4.10 5.36 -25.62
N ASP A 209 -3.91 5.03 -26.90
CA ASP A 209 -4.55 5.71 -28.04
C ASP A 209 -6.07 5.48 -28.07
N GLU A 210 -6.53 4.24 -27.82
CA GLU A 210 -7.96 3.95 -27.70
C GLU A 210 -8.60 4.71 -26.53
N LEU A 211 -7.90 4.79 -25.40
CA LEU A 211 -8.35 5.52 -24.22
C LEU A 211 -8.38 7.04 -24.47
N SER A 212 -7.37 7.62 -25.11
CA SER A 212 -7.34 9.06 -25.41
C SER A 212 -8.48 9.43 -26.35
N LEU A 213 -8.67 8.67 -27.43
CA LEU A 213 -9.77 8.88 -28.37
C LEU A 213 -11.14 8.73 -27.68
N SER A 214 -11.31 7.72 -26.81
CA SER A 214 -12.55 7.56 -26.05
C SER A 214 -12.83 8.71 -25.09
N LEU A 215 -11.78 9.31 -24.50
CA LEU A 215 -11.90 10.46 -23.61
C LEU A 215 -12.27 11.73 -24.39
N GLU A 216 -11.65 11.96 -25.54
CA GLU A 216 -11.98 13.08 -26.43
C GLU A 216 -13.43 13.00 -26.91
N LEU A 217 -13.88 11.83 -27.37
CA LEU A 217 -15.26 11.60 -27.80
C LEU A 217 -16.29 11.82 -26.68
N LYS A 218 -15.88 11.64 -25.41
CA LYS A 218 -16.72 11.91 -24.23
C LYS A 218 -16.63 13.36 -23.73
N GLY A 219 -15.91 14.23 -24.43
CA GLY A 219 -15.71 15.62 -24.04
C GLY A 219 -14.86 15.78 -22.78
N PHE A 220 -13.96 14.85 -22.50
CA PHE A 220 -13.00 14.99 -21.41
C PHE A 220 -12.09 16.19 -21.69
N GLY A 221 -12.12 17.20 -20.82
CA GLY A 221 -11.40 18.46 -21.07
C GLY A 221 -12.34 19.67 -21.21
N TYR A 222 -13.61 19.42 -21.54
CA TYR A 222 -14.51 20.48 -21.98
C TYR A 222 -15.01 21.41 -20.86
N LYS A 223 -15.22 20.90 -19.64
CA LYS A 223 -15.65 21.70 -18.48
C LYS A 223 -14.57 21.73 -17.40
N PRO A 224 -14.35 22.88 -16.73
CA PRO A 224 -13.39 22.99 -15.63
C PRO A 224 -13.83 22.20 -14.39
N VAL A 225 -15.14 21.99 -14.21
CA VAL A 225 -15.72 21.26 -13.07
C VAL A 225 -16.46 20.03 -13.57
N ARG A 226 -16.13 18.87 -12.99
CA ARG A 226 -16.73 17.57 -13.29
C ARG A 226 -17.75 17.17 -12.21
N SER A 227 -18.89 16.64 -12.63
CA SER A 227 -19.87 16.00 -11.75
C SER A 227 -19.47 14.55 -11.43
N TYR A 228 -19.66 14.11 -10.18
CA TYR A 228 -19.34 12.75 -9.73
C TYR A 228 -20.62 11.97 -9.47
N LEU A 229 -20.73 10.77 -10.06
CA LEU A 229 -21.88 9.89 -9.85
C LEU A 229 -21.92 9.30 -8.43
N TYR A 230 -20.76 9.00 -7.86
CA TYR A 230 -20.62 8.48 -6.51
C TYR A 230 -20.11 9.57 -5.58
N VAL A 231 -21.00 10.11 -4.76
CA VAL A 231 -20.65 10.99 -3.63
C VAL A 231 -20.54 10.10 -2.39
N GLU A 232 -19.37 10.10 -1.76
CA GLU A 232 -19.20 9.48 -0.44
C GLU A 232 -19.88 10.39 0.59
N GLU A 233 -21.04 9.95 1.07
CA GLU A 233 -21.76 10.58 2.18
C GLU A 233 -21.02 10.31 3.49
N VAL A 234 -21.03 11.31 4.39
CA VAL A 234 -20.37 11.21 5.69
C VAL A 234 -21.25 10.36 6.61
N GLY A 235 -20.77 9.18 6.98
CA GLY A 235 -21.48 8.27 7.86
C GLY A 235 -21.14 8.47 9.34
N LEU A 236 -21.94 7.90 10.24
CA LEU A 236 -21.65 7.89 11.69
C LEU A 236 -20.29 7.23 12.02
N ALA A 237 -19.86 6.27 11.20
CA ALA A 237 -18.54 5.64 11.32
C ALA A 237 -17.39 6.62 11.01
N ASP A 238 -17.62 7.63 10.17
CA ASP A 238 -16.63 8.67 9.86
C ASP A 238 -16.43 9.58 11.07
N ILE A 239 -17.53 9.98 11.71
CA ILE A 239 -17.51 10.83 12.91
C ILE A 239 -16.79 10.09 14.05
N ALA A 240 -17.09 8.81 14.24
CA ALA A 240 -16.40 8.00 15.25
C ALA A 240 -14.89 7.89 14.99
N LEU A 241 -14.49 7.68 13.73
CA LEU A 241 -13.07 7.55 13.37
C LEU A 241 -12.34 8.89 13.47
N VAL A 242 -12.96 9.99 13.06
CA VAL A 242 -12.41 11.35 13.22
C VAL A 242 -12.29 11.72 14.70
N SER A 243 -13.32 11.43 15.51
CA SER A 243 -13.27 11.65 16.95
C SER A 243 -12.16 10.82 17.62
N LEU A 244 -11.96 9.57 17.18
CA LEU A 244 -10.87 8.72 17.67
C LEU A 244 -9.52 9.34 17.32
N THR A 245 -9.32 9.82 16.07
CA THR A 245 -8.06 10.45 15.67
C THR A 245 -7.76 11.73 16.43
N ILE A 246 -8.78 12.56 16.68
CA ILE A 246 -8.64 13.80 17.45
C ILE A 246 -8.34 13.48 18.91
N GLY A 247 -9.04 12.49 19.49
CA GLY A 247 -8.78 12.02 20.84
C GLY A 247 -7.36 11.48 21.01
N LEU A 248 -6.87 10.73 20.02
CA LEU A 248 -5.50 10.19 20.03
C LEU A 248 -4.47 11.31 19.98
N LEU A 249 -4.67 12.31 19.12
CA LEU A 249 -3.82 13.50 19.02
C LEU A 249 -3.82 14.31 20.33
N PHE A 250 -5.00 14.49 20.95
CA PHE A 250 -5.13 15.23 22.21
C PHE A 250 -4.44 14.51 23.37
N ILE A 251 -4.60 13.18 23.47
CA ILE A 251 -3.93 12.38 24.50
C ILE A 251 -2.41 12.47 24.33
N THR A 252 -1.90 12.37 23.09
CA THR A 252 -0.45 12.50 22.84
C THR A 252 0.11 13.90 23.05
N LEU A 253 -0.72 14.95 22.98
CA LEU A 253 -0.28 16.33 23.23
C LEU A 253 -0.32 16.68 24.73
N LEU A 254 -1.05 15.90 25.52
CA LEU A 254 -1.21 16.11 26.96
C LEU A 254 -0.18 15.30 27.78
N LEU A 255 0.28 14.17 27.25
CA LEU A 255 1.39 13.37 27.81
C LEU A 255 2.75 14.03 27.53
#